data_AF-A0AAW1VJN2-F1
#
_entry.id   AF-A0AAW1VJN2-F1
#
_cell.length_a   1.000
_cell.length_b   1.000
_cell.length_c   1.000
_cell.angle_alpha   90.00
_cell.angle_beta   90.00
_cell.angle_gamma   90.00
#
_symmetry.space_group_name_H-M   'P 1'
#
loop_
_entity.id
_entity.type
_entity.pdbx_description
1 polymer ?
#
loop_
_entity_poly.entity_id
_entity_poly.type
_entity_poly.pdbx_seq_one_letter_code
_entity_poly.pdbx_strand_id
1 'polypeptide(L)'
;MNMAFGVNQIATLHGSNFKKWKQDLELCLGMADYDHVLKENPPAALTETSSKSEKSAFKSWHKNNRMSLMIMKRSMSEAVRGGIPESEFAREYLGFIEERFKLSDKAEVGNLLNKLIPMKFDGVGSIREYIMKGIDVAAKLKNLNIPIDDALIVHLVLNSLPDQYSQI
;
A
#
# COMPACT_ATOMS: atom_id res chain seq x y z
N MET A 1 -26.04 -5.36 7.45
CA MET A 1 -25.32 -4.31 6.71
C MET A 1 -25.36 -4.67 5.22
N ASN A 2 -25.67 -3.74 4.31
CA ASN A 2 -25.70 -4.05 2.88
C ASN A 2 -24.26 -4.15 2.36
N MET A 3 -23.82 -5.34 1.94
CA MET A 3 -22.47 -5.59 1.41
C MET A 3 -22.09 -4.64 0.26
N ALA A 4 -23.08 -4.22 -0.54
CA ALA A 4 -22.86 -3.25 -1.62
C ALA A 4 -22.39 -1.87 -1.10
N PHE A 5 -22.76 -1.51 0.12
CA PHE A 5 -22.38 -0.24 0.74
C PHE A 5 -20.93 -0.24 1.26
N GLY A 6 -20.42 -1.39 1.70
CA GLY A 6 -19.03 -1.52 2.18
C GLY A 6 -18.00 -1.47 1.05
N VAL A 7 -18.26 -2.16 -0.06
CA VAL A 7 -17.30 -2.24 -1.19
C VAL A 7 -17.11 -0.88 -1.87
N ASN A 8 -18.16 -0.04 -1.94
CA ASN A 8 -18.08 1.29 -2.54
C ASN A 8 -17.29 2.31 -1.68
N GLN A 9 -16.96 1.98 -0.43
CA GLN A 9 -16.14 2.84 0.44
C GLN A 9 -14.64 2.55 0.35
N ILE A 10 -14.26 1.43 -0.27
CA ILE A 10 -12.85 1.11 -0.48
C ILE A 10 -12.32 2.02 -1.59
N ALA A 11 -11.35 2.88 -1.28
CA ALA A 11 -10.67 3.70 -2.28
C ALA A 11 -10.11 2.82 -3.41
N THR A 12 -10.11 3.26 -4.67
CA THR A 12 -9.51 2.42 -5.73
C THR A 12 -8.00 2.38 -5.59
N LEU A 13 -7.39 1.18 -5.56
CA LEU A 13 -5.94 1.03 -5.53
C LEU A 13 -5.32 1.38 -6.88
N HIS A 14 -4.46 2.40 -6.89
CA HIS A 14 -3.83 2.94 -8.12
C HIS A 14 -2.33 3.23 -7.99
N GLY A 15 -1.68 2.81 -6.90
CA GLY A 15 -0.25 3.04 -6.69
C GLY A 15 0.09 3.50 -5.28
N SER A 16 0.06 4.81 -5.08
CA SER A 16 0.53 5.47 -3.84
C SER A 16 -0.39 5.30 -2.63
N ASN A 17 -1.61 4.78 -2.81
CA ASN A 17 -2.61 4.71 -1.75
C ASN A 17 -2.73 3.34 -1.06
N PHE A 18 -1.75 2.44 -1.25
CA PHE A 18 -1.80 1.08 -0.73
C PHE A 18 -2.15 0.99 0.76
N LYS A 19 -1.53 1.82 1.62
CA LYS A 19 -1.81 1.83 3.07
C LYS A 19 -3.28 2.13 3.37
N LYS A 20 -3.84 3.15 2.73
CA LYS A 20 -5.25 3.55 2.91
C LYS A 20 -6.19 2.50 2.34
N TRP A 21 -5.92 2.01 1.14
CA TRP A 21 -6.68 0.93 0.51
C TRP A 21 -6.75 -0.31 1.40
N LYS A 22 -5.61 -0.73 1.95
CA LYS A 22 -5.53 -1.92 2.81
C LYS A 22 -6.36 -1.74 4.09
N GLN A 23 -6.31 -0.56 4.72
CA GLN A 23 -7.15 -0.26 5.89
C GLN A 23 -8.65 -0.33 5.56
N ASP A 24 -9.06 0.28 4.44
CA ASP A 24 -10.47 0.27 4.03
C ASP A 24 -10.94 -1.16 3.68
N LEU A 25 -10.08 -1.96 3.04
CA LEU A 25 -10.31 -3.37 2.75
C LEU A 25 -10.48 -4.19 4.03
N GLU A 26 -9.54 -4.08 4.97
CA GLU A 26 -9.58 -4.82 6.25
C GLU A 26 -10.84 -4.49 7.05
N LEU A 27 -11.22 -3.21 7.10
CA LEU A 27 -12.46 -2.78 7.73
C LEU A 27 -13.68 -3.37 7.02
N CYS A 28 -13.72 -3.33 5.68
CA CYS A 28 -14.82 -3.90 4.90
C CYS A 28 -14.96 -5.41 5.09
N LEU A 29 -13.85 -6.15 5.14
CA LEU A 29 -13.86 -7.60 5.36
C LEU A 29 -14.25 -7.94 6.80
N GLY A 30 -13.81 -7.16 7.78
CA GLY A 30 -14.21 -7.32 9.19
C GLY A 30 -15.71 -7.07 9.39
N MET A 31 -16.26 -6.02 8.78
CA MET A 31 -17.71 -5.74 8.84
C MET A 31 -18.57 -6.81 8.16
N ALA A 32 -17.98 -7.60 7.27
CA ALA A 32 -18.63 -8.70 6.56
C ALA A 32 -18.40 -10.08 7.19
N ASP A 33 -17.63 -10.16 8.29
CA ASP A 33 -17.16 -11.40 8.92
C ASP A 33 -16.33 -12.30 7.97
N TYR A 34 -15.58 -11.71 7.04
CA TYR A 34 -14.76 -12.44 6.06
C TYR A 34 -13.28 -12.46 6.38
N ASP A 35 -12.81 -11.63 7.31
CA ASP A 35 -11.39 -11.46 7.63
C ASP A 35 -10.69 -12.75 8.10
N HIS A 36 -11.45 -13.72 8.65
CA HIS A 36 -10.92 -15.04 9.03
C HIS A 36 -10.22 -15.76 7.87
N VAL A 37 -10.68 -15.64 6.62
CA VAL A 37 -10.03 -16.30 5.47
C VAL A 37 -8.64 -15.73 5.17
N LEU A 38 -8.34 -14.52 5.67
CA LEU A 38 -7.02 -13.92 5.59
C LEU A 38 -6.08 -14.40 6.69
N LYS A 39 -6.59 -15.04 7.75
CA LYS A 39 -5.83 -15.45 8.95
C LYS A 39 -5.74 -16.97 9.18
N GLU A 40 -6.80 -17.70 8.83
CA GLU A 40 -6.93 -19.16 9.01
C GLU A 40 -6.62 -19.97 7.75
N ASN A 41 -6.05 -21.16 7.91
CA ASN A 41 -5.83 -22.07 6.77
C ASN A 41 -7.16 -22.55 6.20
N PRO A 42 -7.20 -22.90 4.89
CA PRO A 42 -8.38 -23.52 4.31
C PRO A 42 -8.78 -24.79 5.09
N PRO A 43 -10.09 -25.04 5.25
CA PRO A 43 -10.57 -26.25 5.89
C PRO A 43 -10.15 -27.47 5.07
N ALA A 44 -10.01 -28.61 5.75
CA ALA A 44 -9.68 -29.87 5.10
C ALA A 44 -10.72 -30.24 4.03
N ALA A 45 -10.26 -30.95 2.99
CA ALA A 45 -11.13 -31.46 1.95
C ALA A 45 -12.23 -32.36 2.56
N LEU A 46 -13.45 -32.21 2.06
CA LEU A 46 -14.57 -33.00 2.53
C LEU A 46 -14.42 -34.47 2.13
N THR A 47 -14.80 -35.36 3.05
CA THR A 47 -14.88 -36.81 2.83
C THR A 47 -16.33 -37.28 2.91
N GLU A 48 -16.60 -38.53 2.52
CA GLU A 48 -17.94 -39.12 2.62
C GLU A 48 -18.46 -39.13 4.07
N THR A 49 -17.56 -39.34 5.03
CA THR A 49 -17.83 -39.36 6.47
C THR A 49 -17.90 -37.98 7.11
N SER A 50 -17.62 -36.89 6.38
CA SER A 50 -17.68 -35.55 6.93
C SER A 50 -19.08 -35.22 7.46
N SER A 51 -19.09 -34.71 8.68
CA SER A 51 -20.27 -34.26 9.40
C SER A 51 -20.95 -33.09 8.67
N LYS A 52 -22.21 -32.85 9.03
CA LYS A 52 -22.95 -31.69 8.53
C LYS A 52 -22.28 -30.36 8.89
N SER A 53 -21.63 -30.30 10.06
CA SER A 53 -20.90 -29.12 10.54
C SER A 53 -19.68 -28.82 9.66
N GLU A 54 -18.85 -29.83 9.40
CA GLU A 54 -17.66 -29.69 8.56
C GLU A 54 -18.02 -29.29 7.13
N LYS A 55 -19.06 -29.90 6.55
CA LYS A 55 -19.59 -29.52 5.23
C LYS A 55 -20.06 -28.07 5.19
N SER A 56 -20.66 -27.58 6.27
CA SER A 56 -21.10 -26.19 6.40
C SER A 56 -19.92 -25.23 6.53
N ALA A 57 -18.94 -25.55 7.38
CA ALA A 57 -17.72 -24.77 7.58
C ALA A 57 -16.92 -24.64 6.27
N PHE A 58 -16.73 -25.76 5.55
CA PHE A 58 -16.08 -25.79 4.25
C PHE A 58 -16.75 -24.84 3.25
N LYS A 59 -18.07 -24.96 3.08
CA LYS A 59 -18.83 -24.09 2.16
C LYS A 59 -18.76 -22.62 2.55
N SER A 60 -18.88 -22.33 3.84
CA SER A 60 -18.82 -20.96 4.36
C SER A 60 -17.45 -20.34 4.09
N TRP A 61 -16.37 -21.04 4.44
CA TRP A 61 -15.00 -20.57 4.24
C TRP A 61 -14.70 -20.30 2.76
N HIS A 62 -15.04 -21.23 1.86
CA HIS A 62 -14.81 -21.04 0.42
C HIS A 62 -15.65 -19.90 -0.17
N LYS A 63 -16.87 -19.68 0.32
CA LYS A 63 -17.70 -18.54 -0.06
C LYS A 63 -17.04 -17.22 0.37
N ASN A 64 -16.58 -17.14 1.61
CA ASN A 64 -15.96 -15.94 2.18
C ASN A 64 -14.61 -15.63 1.50
N ASN A 65 -13.83 -16.67 1.19
CA ASN A 65 -12.60 -16.58 0.41
C ASN A 65 -12.85 -16.02 -0.99
N ARG A 66 -13.83 -16.60 -1.72
CA ARG A 66 -14.23 -16.10 -3.04
C ARG A 66 -14.69 -14.65 -2.99
N MET A 67 -15.47 -14.28 -1.98
CA MET A 67 -15.98 -12.92 -1.87
C MET A 67 -14.87 -11.92 -1.55
N SER A 68 -13.93 -12.29 -0.69
CA SER A 68 -12.74 -11.48 -0.40
C SER A 68 -11.91 -11.21 -1.66
N LEU A 69 -11.67 -12.25 -2.49
CA LEU A 69 -11.00 -12.09 -3.79
C LEU A 69 -11.76 -11.11 -4.71
N MET A 70 -13.09 -11.21 -4.80
CA MET A 70 -13.89 -10.32 -5.63
C MET A 70 -13.81 -8.87 -5.16
N ILE A 71 -13.83 -8.63 -3.84
CA ILE A 71 -13.71 -7.30 -3.24
C ILE A 71 -12.34 -6.70 -3.53
N MET A 72 -11.26 -7.47 -3.33
CA MET A 72 -9.90 -7.03 -3.67
C MET A 72 -9.80 -6.68 -5.14
N LYS A 73 -10.18 -7.59 -6.05
CA LYS A 73 -10.08 -7.38 -7.50
C LYS A 73 -10.91 -6.20 -8.01
N ARG A 74 -12.07 -5.95 -7.41
CA ARG A 74 -12.97 -4.85 -7.80
C ARG A 74 -12.51 -3.50 -7.28
N SER A 75 -11.81 -3.47 -6.15
CA SER A 75 -11.27 -2.24 -5.56
C SER A 75 -9.89 -1.86 -6.11
N MET A 76 -9.41 -2.53 -7.16
CA MET A 76 -8.15 -2.22 -7.82
C MET A 76 -8.38 -1.66 -9.23
N SER A 77 -7.56 -0.70 -9.62
CA SER A 77 -7.45 -0.28 -11.02
C SER A 77 -6.97 -1.45 -11.91
N GLU A 78 -7.32 -1.43 -13.19
CA GLU A 78 -6.95 -2.51 -14.11
C GLU A 78 -5.43 -2.65 -14.25
N ALA A 79 -4.69 -1.54 -14.24
CA ALA A 79 -3.23 -1.53 -14.32
C ALA A 79 -2.57 -2.18 -13.10
N VAL A 80 -3.13 -1.98 -11.90
CA VAL A 80 -2.67 -2.69 -10.71
C VAL A 80 -3.09 -4.15 -10.81
N ARG A 81 -4.37 -4.44 -11.03
CA ARG A 81 -4.88 -5.82 -11.10
C ARG A 81 -4.12 -6.70 -12.10
N GLY A 82 -3.79 -6.18 -13.29
CA GLY A 82 -3.12 -6.93 -14.36
C GLY A 82 -1.66 -7.32 -14.07
N GLY A 83 -1.03 -6.73 -13.06
CA GLY A 83 0.34 -7.09 -12.65
C GLY A 83 0.40 -7.87 -11.33
N ILE A 84 -0.73 -8.38 -10.83
CA ILE A 84 -0.79 -9.26 -9.65
C ILE A 84 -1.05 -10.69 -10.16
N PRO A 85 -0.23 -11.69 -9.77
CA PRO A 85 -0.51 -13.08 -10.07
C PRO A 85 -1.89 -13.52 -9.57
N GLU A 86 -2.55 -14.39 -10.33
CA GLU A 86 -3.82 -14.99 -9.93
C GLU A 86 -3.61 -16.01 -8.80
N SER A 87 -4.58 -16.09 -7.87
CA SER A 87 -4.60 -17.09 -6.80
C SER A 87 -6.03 -17.48 -6.45
N GLU A 88 -6.21 -18.74 -6.07
CA GLU A 88 -7.47 -19.26 -5.55
C GLU A 88 -7.74 -18.82 -4.10
N PHE A 89 -6.72 -18.35 -3.38
CA PHE A 89 -6.81 -18.02 -1.96
C PHE A 89 -6.61 -16.52 -1.71
N ALA A 90 -7.56 -15.90 -1.02
CA ALA A 90 -7.54 -14.48 -0.72
C ALA A 90 -6.31 -14.04 0.09
N ARG A 91 -5.83 -14.89 1.03
CA ARG A 91 -4.60 -14.62 1.78
C ARG A 91 -3.40 -14.48 0.84
N GLU A 92 -3.22 -15.46 -0.04
CA GLU A 92 -2.08 -15.49 -0.95
C GLU A 92 -2.15 -14.33 -1.94
N TYR A 93 -3.33 -14.07 -2.50
CA TYR A 93 -3.55 -12.92 -3.38
C TYR A 93 -3.21 -11.58 -2.70
N LEU A 94 -3.64 -11.39 -1.45
CA LEU A 94 -3.25 -10.21 -0.66
C LEU A 94 -1.73 -10.14 -0.43
N GLY A 95 -1.08 -11.29 -0.21
CA GLY A 95 0.37 -11.40 -0.11
C GLY A 95 1.10 -10.90 -1.36
N PHE A 96 0.63 -11.28 -2.56
CA PHE A 96 1.21 -10.79 -3.82
C PHE A 96 1.02 -9.28 -3.99
N ILE A 97 -0.13 -8.74 -3.58
CA ILE A 97 -0.35 -7.29 -3.58
C ILE A 97 0.66 -6.62 -2.64
N GLU A 98 0.76 -7.08 -1.40
CA GLU A 98 1.71 -6.55 -0.42
C GLU A 98 3.16 -6.57 -0.93
N GLU A 99 3.58 -7.65 -1.56
CA GLU A 99 4.93 -7.78 -2.09
C GLU A 99 5.20 -6.77 -3.20
N ARG A 100 4.26 -6.60 -4.14
CA ARG A 100 4.41 -5.62 -5.22
C ARG A 100 4.52 -4.20 -4.69
N PHE A 101 3.73 -3.83 -3.70
CA PHE A 101 3.79 -2.49 -3.13
C PHE A 101 5.04 -2.28 -2.26
N LYS A 102 5.55 -3.31 -1.56
CA LYS A 102 6.87 -3.25 -0.90
C LYS A 102 8.01 -3.02 -1.90
N LEU A 103 7.96 -3.67 -3.07
CA LEU A 103 8.96 -3.45 -4.13
C LEU A 103 8.86 -2.03 -4.71
N SER A 104 7.64 -1.55 -4.95
CA SER A 104 7.40 -0.18 -5.42
C SER A 104 7.93 0.87 -4.44
N ASP A 105 7.65 0.71 -3.14
CA ASP A 105 8.13 1.62 -2.09
C ASP A 105 9.67 1.69 -2.10
N LYS A 106 10.36 0.55 -2.21
CA LYS A 106 11.83 0.51 -2.28
C LYS A 106 12.38 1.24 -3.51
N ALA A 107 11.77 1.03 -4.67
CA ALA A 107 12.18 1.70 -5.91
C ALA A 107 11.92 3.21 -5.83
N GLU A 108 10.78 3.62 -5.25
CA GLU A 108 10.43 5.02 -5.06
C GLU A 108 11.37 5.70 -4.05
N VAL A 109 11.70 5.05 -2.94
CA VAL A 109 12.72 5.52 -1.99
C VAL A 109 14.06 5.75 -2.70
N GLY A 110 14.53 4.78 -3.50
CA GLY A 110 15.77 4.93 -4.26
C GLY A 110 15.74 6.12 -5.22
N ASN A 111 14.62 6.31 -5.94
CA ASN A 111 14.43 7.45 -6.84
C ASN A 111 14.39 8.79 -6.11
N LEU A 112 13.74 8.86 -4.94
CA LEU A 112 13.68 10.07 -4.13
C LEU A 112 15.05 10.40 -3.52
N LEU A 113 15.80 9.41 -3.05
CA LEU A 113 17.18 9.62 -2.57
C LEU A 113 18.11 10.08 -3.69
N ASN A 114 18.00 9.50 -4.88
CA ASN A 114 18.76 9.93 -6.06
C ASN A 114 18.39 11.35 -6.54
N LYS A 115 17.21 11.86 -6.16
CA LYS A 115 16.85 13.27 -6.39
C LYS A 115 17.36 14.17 -5.27
N LEU A 116 17.26 13.72 -4.02
CA LEU A 116 17.57 14.53 -2.84
C LEU A 116 19.08 14.71 -2.62
N ILE A 117 19.87 13.63 -2.73
CA ILE A 117 21.31 13.64 -2.42
C ILE A 117 22.12 14.55 -3.37
N PRO A 118 21.96 14.48 -4.70
CA PRO A 118 22.70 15.37 -5.60
C PRO A 118 22.03 16.74 -5.78
N MET A 119 20.93 17.02 -5.07
CA MET A 119 20.20 18.27 -5.21
C MET A 119 21.09 19.44 -4.79
N LYS A 120 21.36 20.36 -5.72
CA LYS A 120 22.08 21.62 -5.48
C LYS A 120 21.30 22.77 -6.10
N PHE A 121 21.35 23.93 -5.48
CA PHE A 121 20.77 25.12 -6.07
C PHE A 121 21.67 25.58 -7.24
N ASP A 122 21.10 25.59 -8.44
CA ASP A 122 21.77 25.93 -9.70
C ASP A 122 21.73 27.43 -10.03
N GLY A 123 21.18 28.25 -9.12
CA GLY A 123 20.98 29.69 -9.33
C GLY A 123 19.74 30.03 -10.14
N VAL A 124 18.93 29.04 -10.55
CA VAL A 124 17.73 29.25 -11.36
C VAL A 124 16.47 29.16 -10.50
N GLY A 125 15.66 30.22 -10.56
CA GLY A 125 14.44 30.34 -9.74
C GLY A 125 14.72 30.89 -8.34
N SER A 126 13.71 30.87 -7.48
CA SER A 126 13.85 31.38 -6.12
C SER A 126 14.36 30.33 -5.15
N ILE A 127 15.12 30.76 -4.14
CA ILE A 127 15.55 29.91 -3.01
C ILE A 127 14.32 29.27 -2.32
N ARG A 128 13.19 30.00 -2.25
CA ARG A 128 11.95 29.47 -1.68
C ARG A 128 11.42 28.26 -2.45
N GLU A 129 11.42 28.33 -3.78
CA GLU A 129 11.00 27.20 -4.63
C GLU A 129 11.96 26.01 -4.50
N TYR A 130 13.26 26.29 -4.37
CA TYR A 130 14.27 25.28 -4.10
C TYR A 130 14.03 24.55 -2.77
N ILE A 131 13.84 25.30 -1.68
CA ILE A 131 13.53 24.76 -0.35
C ILE A 131 12.24 23.93 -0.39
N MET A 132 11.20 24.43 -1.05
CA MET A 132 9.92 23.71 -1.15
C MET A 132 10.05 22.36 -1.88
N LYS A 133 10.86 22.30 -2.94
CA LYS A 133 11.15 21.03 -3.63
C LYS A 133 11.87 20.03 -2.71
N GLY A 134 12.83 20.49 -1.91
CA GLY A 134 13.54 19.64 -0.94
C GLY A 134 12.60 19.11 0.16
N ILE A 135 11.76 19.98 0.71
CA ILE A 135 10.75 19.62 1.72
C ILE A 135 9.73 18.62 1.15
N ASP A 136 9.26 18.80 -0.08
CA ASP A 136 8.32 17.87 -0.73
C ASP A 136 8.93 16.46 -0.90
N VAL A 137 10.18 16.37 -1.36
CA VAL A 137 10.90 15.09 -1.49
C VAL A 137 11.07 14.42 -0.13
N ALA A 138 11.43 15.19 0.91
CA ALA A 138 11.60 14.67 2.25
C ALA A 138 10.26 14.21 2.88
N ALA A 139 9.16 14.94 2.63
CA ALA A 139 7.82 14.54 3.05
C ALA A 139 7.38 13.22 2.40
N LYS A 140 7.69 13.03 1.11
CA LYS A 140 7.44 11.76 0.40
C LYS A 140 8.24 10.60 1.00
N LEU A 141 9.51 10.82 1.34
CA LEU A 141 10.33 9.81 2.02
C LEU A 141 9.77 9.43 3.41
N LYS A 142 9.28 10.41 4.18
CA LYS A 142 8.58 10.17 5.46
C LYS A 142 7.31 9.33 5.26
N ASN A 143 6.51 9.61 4.23
CA ASN A 143 5.31 8.82 3.91
C ASN A 143 5.63 7.36 3.55
N LEU A 144 6.80 7.12 2.95
CA LEU A 144 7.36 5.79 2.67
C LEU A 144 8.07 5.15 3.88
N ASN A 145 7.88 5.71 5.08
CA ASN A 145 8.40 5.16 6.34
C ASN A 145 9.93 5.24 6.46
N ILE A 146 10.60 6.12 5.70
CA ILE A 146 12.01 6.42 5.91
C ILE A 146 12.12 7.41 7.08
N PRO A 147 12.81 7.04 8.17
CA PRO A 147 13.00 7.92 9.31
C PRO A 147 14.03 9.00 8.93
N ILE A 148 13.53 10.13 8.42
CA ILE A 148 14.33 11.32 8.18
C ILE A 148 14.03 12.33 9.27
N ASP A 149 15.06 12.67 10.04
CA ASP A 149 14.99 13.73 11.03
C ASP A 149 14.79 15.09 10.33
N ASP A 150 13.89 15.92 10.87
CA ASP A 150 13.66 17.28 10.38
C ASP A 150 14.94 18.12 10.41
N ALA A 151 15.80 17.92 11.42
CA ALA A 151 17.10 18.57 11.49
C ALA A 151 17.99 18.20 10.29
N LEU A 152 17.94 16.95 9.84
CA LEU A 152 18.71 16.45 8.71
C LEU A 152 18.17 17.01 7.37
N ILE A 153 16.85 17.21 7.24
CA ILE A 153 16.23 17.87 6.07
C ILE A 153 16.72 19.32 5.97
N VAL A 154 16.63 20.06 7.08
CA VAL A 154 17.11 21.45 7.14
C VAL A 154 18.60 21.52 6.80
N HIS A 155 19.40 20.62 7.36
CA HIS A 155 20.84 20.59 7.09
C HIS A 155 21.17 20.26 5.63
N LEU A 156 20.44 19.32 4.99
CA LEU A 156 20.62 18.97 3.58
C LEU A 156 20.26 20.13 2.65
N VAL A 157 19.17 20.83 2.94
CA VAL A 157 18.68 21.96 2.13
C VAL A 157 19.57 23.20 2.30
N LEU A 158 20.17 23.41 3.47
CA LEU A 158 21.10 24.53 3.71
C LEU A 158 22.47 24.27 3.09
N ASN A 159 23.02 23.06 3.22
CA ASN A 159 24.35 22.70 2.67
C ASN A 159 24.42 22.67 1.13
N SER A 160 23.27 22.76 0.47
CA SER A 160 23.13 22.67 -0.98
C SER A 160 22.90 24.04 -1.63
N LEU A 161 22.87 25.11 -0.82
CA LEU A 161 22.94 26.49 -1.27
C LEU A 161 24.40 26.87 -1.61
N PRO A 162 24.64 27.65 -2.66
CA PRO A 162 25.98 28.11 -3.00
C PRO A 162 26.53 29.08 -1.95
N ASP A 163 27.87 29.13 -1.83
CA ASP A 163 28.62 29.89 -0.81
C ASP A 163 28.23 31.38 -0.69
N GLN A 164 27.67 31.95 -1.76
CA GLN A 164 27.10 33.31 -1.77
C GLN A 164 25.92 33.49 -0.77
N TYR A 165 25.34 32.42 -0.25
CA TYR A 165 24.29 32.43 0.78
C TYR A 165 24.74 31.80 2.11
N SER A 166 25.99 31.33 2.24
CA SER A 166 26.49 30.69 3.46
C SER A 166 26.92 31.69 4.55
N GLN A 167 26.62 32.98 4.38
CA GLN A 167 27.01 34.09 5.29
C GLN A 167 25.81 34.86 5.89
N ILE A 168 24.61 34.28 5.91
CA ILE A 168 23.46 34.80 6.65
C ILE A 168 23.30 34.00 7.94
#